data_AF-A0A956AZY4-F1
#
_entry.id   AF-A0A956AZY4-F1
#
_cell.length_a   1.000
_cell.length_b   1.000
_cell.length_c   1.000
_cell.angle_alpha   90.00
_cell.angle_beta   90.00
_cell.angle_gamma   90.00
#
_symmetry.space_group_name_H-M   'P 1'
#
loop_
_entity.id
_entity.type
_entity.pdbx_description
1 polymer ?
#
loop_
_entity_poly.entity_id
_entity_poly.type
_entity_poly.pdbx_seq_one_letter_code
_entity_poly.pdbx_strand_id
1 'polypeptide(L)'
;MSAGYRIGLTDGFQRALAALDANMQKAVNEALLRIQTGHGSSHPHKLEGSELVSFGVTRNAYRIICAREGDTLLLLHVGPHDAAYQWAERHRVVQVGQVVRVRRVVVEDEDASLVAAAEDPVAGPLAHVRSRVFARFGVRPHGAEVFRQIRTEDALFDVAEHLHPPVAEALVHLFGDPDDEVGASASFLEAQERLAERHPPRPSLAEALEAPVNSATIWVPPPGEEALAAALQADLPAWRVFLHPSQRRLVTHRGRGALKVTGGPGTGKTVV
;
A
#
# COMPACT_ATOMS: atom_id res chain seq x y z
N MET A 1 11.83 -8.19 -28.25
CA MET A 1 12.50 -7.54 -27.10
C MET A 1 11.58 -7.73 -25.90
N SER A 2 12.02 -8.37 -24.82
CA SER A 2 11.18 -8.50 -23.63
C SER A 2 10.94 -7.09 -23.08
N ALA A 3 9.69 -6.67 -22.96
CA ALA A 3 9.37 -5.43 -22.26
C ALA A 3 9.88 -5.54 -20.81
N GLY A 4 10.56 -4.50 -20.34
CA GLY A 4 10.98 -4.37 -18.96
C GLY A 4 9.80 -4.25 -18.00
N TYR A 5 10.04 -4.39 -16.70
CA TYR A 5 8.99 -4.23 -15.70
C TYR A 5 9.07 -2.88 -14.98
N ARG A 6 7.91 -2.25 -14.76
CA ARG A 6 7.75 -1.21 -13.75
C ARG A 6 7.78 -1.87 -12.37
N ILE A 7 8.52 -1.31 -11.43
CA ILE A 7 8.73 -1.90 -10.11
C ILE A 7 8.14 -0.97 -9.05
N GLY A 8 7.35 -1.50 -8.12
CA GLY A 8 7.02 -0.87 -6.84
C GLY A 8 7.61 -1.69 -5.70
N LEU A 9 8.01 -1.04 -4.61
CA LEU A 9 8.71 -1.65 -3.48
C LEU A 9 7.89 -1.40 -2.21
N THR A 10 7.42 -2.47 -1.59
CA THR A 10 6.72 -2.36 -0.29
C THR A 10 7.72 -2.14 0.84
N ASP A 11 7.27 -1.54 1.95
CA ASP A 11 8.09 -1.46 3.16
C ASP A 11 8.52 -2.84 3.67
N GLY A 12 7.66 -3.85 3.49
CA GLY A 12 7.95 -5.24 3.85
C GLY A 12 9.16 -5.78 3.08
N PHE A 13 9.21 -5.53 1.77
CA PHE A 13 10.35 -5.88 0.94
C PHE A 13 11.60 -5.12 1.37
N GLN A 14 11.49 -3.81 1.60
CA GLN A 14 12.63 -2.98 1.98
C GLN A 14 13.23 -3.42 3.32
N ARG A 15 12.40 -3.74 4.32
CA ARG A 15 12.86 -4.31 5.59
C ARG A 15 13.55 -5.66 5.40
N ALA A 16 12.98 -6.53 4.57
CA ALA A 16 13.57 -7.84 4.28
C ALA A 16 14.94 -7.68 3.59
N LEU A 17 15.08 -6.75 2.65
CA LEU A 17 16.33 -6.43 1.97
C LEU A 17 17.38 -5.89 2.95
N ALA A 18 17.00 -4.94 3.81
CA ALA A 18 17.90 -4.33 4.78
C ALA A 18 18.43 -5.33 5.83
N ALA A 19 17.70 -6.43 6.07
CA ALA A 19 18.13 -7.50 6.97
C ALA A 19 19.18 -8.45 6.36
N LEU A 20 19.43 -8.37 5.03
CA LEU A 20 20.43 -9.19 4.36
C LEU A 20 21.84 -8.61 4.53
N ASP A 21 22.87 -9.44 4.34
CA ASP A 21 24.25 -8.96 4.27
C ASP A 21 24.50 -8.10 3.03
N ALA A 22 25.57 -7.28 3.05
CA ALA A 22 25.88 -6.33 2.00
C ALA A 22 26.07 -6.97 0.61
N ASN A 23 26.63 -8.19 0.54
CA ASN A 23 26.82 -8.89 -0.73
C ASN A 23 25.47 -9.33 -1.31
N MET A 24 24.59 -9.82 -0.45
CA MET A 24 23.25 -10.22 -0.87
C MET A 24 22.38 -9.02 -1.24
N GLN A 25 22.46 -7.89 -0.51
CA GLN A 25 21.79 -6.65 -0.89
C GLN A 25 22.21 -6.19 -2.28
N LYS A 26 23.51 -6.22 -2.59
CA LYS A 26 24.04 -5.91 -3.91
C LYS A 26 23.49 -6.87 -4.98
N ALA A 27 23.48 -8.17 -4.71
CA ALA A 27 22.94 -9.17 -5.63
C ALA A 27 21.46 -8.96 -5.92
N VAL A 28 20.65 -8.60 -4.90
CA VAL A 28 19.24 -8.25 -5.05
C VAL A 28 19.09 -7.03 -5.96
N ASN A 29 19.84 -5.95 -5.69
CA ASN A 29 19.79 -4.73 -6.49
C ASN A 29 20.16 -4.99 -7.97
N GLU A 30 21.18 -5.80 -8.23
CA GLU A 30 21.53 -6.23 -9.59
C GLU A 30 20.43 -7.09 -10.26
N ALA A 31 19.69 -7.90 -9.50
CA ALA A 31 18.53 -8.62 -10.01
C ALA A 31 17.36 -7.68 -10.36
N LEU A 32 17.15 -6.62 -9.57
CA LEU A 32 16.12 -5.60 -9.85
C LEU A 32 16.42 -4.79 -11.11
N LEU A 33 17.67 -4.39 -11.32
CA LEU A 33 18.06 -3.67 -12.54
C LEU A 33 17.89 -4.55 -13.80
N ARG A 34 18.23 -5.83 -13.70
CA ARG A 34 18.02 -6.81 -14.78
C ARG A 34 16.53 -7.00 -15.12
N ILE A 35 15.67 -7.14 -14.10
CA ILE A 35 14.24 -7.32 -14.33
C ILE A 35 13.58 -6.04 -14.89
N GLN A 36 14.02 -4.86 -14.43
CA GLN A 36 13.49 -3.58 -14.92
C GLN A 36 13.77 -3.37 -16.41
N THR A 37 14.94 -3.78 -16.90
CA THR A 37 15.33 -3.60 -18.30
C THR A 37 14.90 -4.76 -19.20
N GLY A 38 14.32 -5.82 -18.64
CA GLY A 38 13.94 -7.03 -19.39
C GLY A 38 15.13 -7.88 -19.86
N HIS A 39 16.34 -7.61 -19.36
CA HIS A 39 17.55 -8.32 -19.72
C HIS A 39 17.85 -9.45 -18.71
N GLY A 40 17.78 -10.70 -19.15
CA GLY A 40 18.24 -11.86 -18.37
C GLY A 40 17.32 -13.08 -18.48
N SER A 41 17.79 -14.21 -17.92
CA SER A 41 17.05 -15.49 -17.88
C SER A 41 16.07 -15.62 -16.70
N SER A 42 15.99 -14.61 -15.84
CA SER A 42 15.14 -14.62 -14.65
C SER A 42 13.82 -13.95 -14.95
N HIS A 43 12.83 -14.72 -15.38
CA HIS A 43 11.45 -14.26 -15.56
C HIS A 43 10.63 -14.57 -14.31
N PRO A 44 9.72 -13.66 -13.88
CA PRO A 44 8.79 -13.97 -12.82
C PRO A 44 7.89 -15.13 -13.23
N HIS A 45 7.95 -16.24 -12.48
CA HIS A 45 7.07 -17.39 -12.66
C HIS A 45 5.98 -17.39 -11.59
N LYS A 46 4.78 -17.86 -11.95
CA LYS A 46 3.65 -17.94 -11.02
C LYS A 46 3.92 -19.03 -9.97
N LEU A 47 3.61 -18.74 -8.71
CA LEU A 47 3.66 -19.73 -7.63
C LEU A 47 2.39 -20.59 -7.66
N GLU A 48 2.55 -21.87 -7.37
CA GLU A 48 1.42 -22.80 -7.32
C GLU A 48 0.45 -22.42 -6.19
N GLY A 49 -0.85 -22.42 -6.47
CA GLY A 49 -1.87 -22.05 -5.49
C GLY A 49 -1.88 -20.56 -5.06
N SER A 50 -1.09 -19.69 -5.69
CA SER A 50 -1.01 -18.26 -5.33
C SER A 50 -1.18 -17.35 -6.55
N GLU A 51 -1.66 -16.14 -6.31
CA GLU A 51 -1.67 -15.05 -7.30
C GLU A 51 -0.30 -14.37 -7.43
N LEU A 52 0.63 -14.68 -6.51
CA LEU A 52 1.97 -14.14 -6.49
C LEU A 52 2.89 -14.84 -7.50
N VAL A 53 3.89 -14.10 -7.93
CA VAL A 53 4.98 -14.58 -8.78
C VAL A 53 6.30 -14.50 -8.02
N SER A 54 7.28 -15.26 -8.47
CA SER A 54 8.64 -15.25 -7.91
C SER A 54 9.70 -15.22 -9.00
N PHE A 55 10.85 -14.60 -8.72
CA PHE A 55 12.05 -14.74 -9.54
C PHE A 55 13.29 -14.86 -8.66
N GLY A 56 14.36 -15.43 -9.24
CA GLY A 56 15.62 -15.66 -8.54
C GLY A 56 16.54 -14.44 -8.58
N VAL A 57 17.34 -14.28 -7.52
CA VAL A 57 18.36 -13.23 -7.43
C VAL A 57 19.65 -13.66 -8.15
N THR A 58 20.19 -14.84 -7.81
CA THR A 58 21.39 -15.48 -8.39
C THR A 58 21.30 -17.01 -8.25
N ARG A 59 22.39 -17.76 -8.52
CA ARG A 59 22.49 -19.21 -8.22
C ARG A 59 22.33 -19.55 -6.74
N ASN A 60 22.50 -18.57 -5.87
CA ASN A 60 22.23 -18.69 -4.45
C ASN A 60 20.71 -18.67 -4.28
N ALA A 61 20.16 -19.66 -3.59
CA ALA A 61 18.74 -20.03 -3.56
C ALA A 61 17.76 -18.96 -3.03
N TYR A 62 18.05 -17.66 -3.13
CA TYR A 62 17.15 -16.57 -2.75
C TYR A 62 16.11 -16.28 -3.83
N ARG A 63 14.91 -15.96 -3.35
CA ARG A 63 13.74 -15.63 -4.15
C ARG A 63 13.21 -14.26 -3.75
N ILE A 64 12.83 -13.50 -4.77
CA ILE A 64 11.98 -12.31 -4.60
C ILE A 64 10.55 -12.77 -4.85
N ILE A 65 9.63 -12.34 -3.98
CA ILE A 65 8.19 -12.55 -4.09
C ILE A 65 7.55 -11.24 -4.51
N CYS A 66 6.72 -11.28 -5.55
CA CYS A 66 6.03 -10.11 -6.09
C CYS A 66 4.58 -10.41 -6.48
N ALA A 67 3.72 -9.39 -6.41
CA ALA A 67 2.49 -9.38 -7.18
C ALA A 67 2.76 -8.84 -8.58
N ARG A 68 2.04 -9.34 -9.58
CA ARG A 68 2.22 -8.96 -10.97
C ARG A 68 0.90 -8.69 -11.66
N GLU A 69 0.82 -7.56 -12.35
CA GLU A 69 -0.23 -7.27 -13.34
C GLU A 69 0.41 -6.63 -14.57
N GLY A 70 0.24 -7.26 -15.74
CA GLY A 70 0.92 -6.84 -16.97
C GLY A 70 2.44 -6.79 -16.83
N ASP A 71 3.01 -5.61 -17.06
CA ASP A 71 4.42 -5.23 -16.93
C ASP A 71 4.73 -4.54 -15.59
N THR A 72 3.83 -4.58 -14.62
CA THR A 72 4.04 -4.02 -13.28
C THR A 72 4.29 -5.11 -12.26
N LEU A 73 5.38 -4.97 -11.49
CA LEU A 73 5.73 -5.80 -10.35
C LEU A 73 5.68 -4.98 -9.06
N LEU A 74 4.92 -5.47 -8.08
CA LEU A 74 4.99 -4.98 -6.71
C LEU A 74 5.81 -5.97 -5.88
N LEU A 75 7.00 -5.56 -5.42
CA LEU A 75 7.90 -6.42 -4.64
C LEU A 75 7.47 -6.46 -3.18
N LEU A 76 7.29 -7.67 -2.67
CA LEU A 76 6.67 -7.92 -1.36
C LEU A 76 7.67 -8.45 -0.34
N HIS A 77 8.55 -9.35 -0.76
CA HIS A 77 9.50 -10.00 0.14
C HIS A 77 10.74 -10.51 -0.62
N VAL A 78 11.85 -10.68 0.10
CA VAL A 78 13.07 -11.34 -0.37
C VAL A 78 13.63 -12.25 0.73
N GLY A 79 14.00 -13.47 0.38
CA GLY A 79 14.54 -14.43 1.35
C GLY A 79 15.03 -15.73 0.70
N PRO A 80 15.59 -16.66 1.48
CA PRO A 80 15.92 -18.01 1.01
C PRO A 80 14.71 -18.72 0.43
N HIS A 81 14.92 -19.64 -0.51
CA HIS A 81 13.89 -20.28 -1.34
C HIS A 81 12.64 -20.68 -0.55
N ASP A 82 12.83 -21.57 0.41
CA ASP A 82 11.73 -22.19 1.14
C ASP A 82 11.05 -21.19 2.08
N ALA A 83 11.84 -20.33 2.74
CA ALA A 83 11.31 -19.28 3.60
C ALA A 83 10.50 -18.24 2.81
N ALA A 84 10.94 -17.88 1.61
CA ALA A 84 10.23 -16.95 0.73
C ALA A 84 8.92 -17.56 0.20
N TYR A 85 8.89 -18.86 -0.09
CA TYR A 85 7.69 -19.55 -0.55
C TYR A 85 6.68 -19.73 0.58
N GLN A 86 7.14 -20.13 1.77
CA GLN A 86 6.32 -20.14 2.99
C GLN A 86 5.79 -18.75 3.37
N TRP A 87 6.55 -17.70 3.07
CA TRP A 87 6.07 -16.33 3.21
C TRP A 87 4.94 -16.07 2.19
N ALA A 88 5.12 -16.44 0.92
CA ALA A 88 4.14 -16.24 -0.14
C ALA A 88 2.82 -17.02 0.08
N GLU A 89 2.88 -18.22 0.64
CA GLU A 89 1.69 -19.02 1.03
C GLU A 89 0.81 -18.30 2.06
N ARG A 90 1.43 -17.46 2.90
CA ARG A 90 0.77 -16.76 3.99
C ARG A 90 0.48 -15.31 3.65
N HIS A 91 0.69 -14.85 2.42
CA HIS A 91 0.45 -13.45 2.08
C HIS A 91 -0.27 -13.28 0.74
N ARG A 92 -1.11 -12.25 0.65
CA ARG A 92 -1.78 -11.85 -0.59
C ARG A 92 -1.74 -10.33 -0.75
N VAL A 93 -1.91 -9.86 -1.99
CA VAL A 93 -2.09 -8.43 -2.27
C VAL A 93 -3.57 -8.16 -2.45
N VAL A 94 -4.11 -7.26 -1.65
CA VAL A 94 -5.50 -6.78 -1.75
C VAL A 94 -5.47 -5.39 -2.34
N GLN A 95 -6.32 -5.16 -3.33
CA GLN A 95 -6.52 -3.83 -3.90
C GLN A 95 -8.00 -3.48 -3.91
N VAL A 96 -8.33 -2.35 -3.29
CA VAL A 96 -9.67 -1.78 -3.25
C VAL A 96 -9.60 -0.39 -3.86
N GLY A 97 -10.19 -0.22 -5.04
CA GLY A 97 -10.02 0.99 -5.83
C GLY A 97 -8.54 1.27 -6.09
N GLN A 98 -8.08 2.45 -5.70
CA GLN A 98 -6.68 2.88 -5.82
C GLN A 98 -5.77 2.39 -4.69
N VAL A 99 -6.32 1.79 -3.62
CA VAL A 99 -5.54 1.44 -2.43
C VAL A 99 -5.00 0.02 -2.56
N VAL A 100 -3.71 -0.17 -2.29
CA VAL A 100 -3.02 -1.47 -2.36
C VAL A 100 -2.40 -1.81 -1.00
N ARG A 101 -2.63 -3.04 -0.52
CA ARG A 101 -2.04 -3.58 0.72
C ARG A 101 -1.57 -5.01 0.59
N VAL A 102 -0.56 -5.36 1.39
CA VAL A 102 -0.07 -6.73 1.56
C VAL A 102 -0.64 -7.27 2.86
N ARG A 103 -1.42 -8.34 2.79
CA ARG A 103 -2.04 -8.98 3.95
C ARG A 103 -1.45 -10.33 4.22
N ARG A 104 -1.42 -10.70 5.49
CA ARG A 104 -1.18 -12.09 5.89
C ARG A 104 -2.51 -12.86 5.80
N VAL A 105 -2.52 -13.96 5.05
CA VAL A 105 -3.63 -14.91 5.05
C VAL A 105 -3.54 -15.71 6.34
N VAL A 106 -4.49 -15.47 7.25
CA VAL A 106 -4.76 -16.41 8.34
C VAL A 106 -5.64 -17.49 7.69
N VAL A 107 -5.10 -18.69 7.54
CA VAL A 107 -5.94 -19.85 7.25
C VAL A 107 -6.73 -20.08 8.53
N GLU A 108 -7.97 -19.62 8.56
CA GLU A 108 -8.92 -19.98 9.60
C GLU A 108 -9.21 -21.47 9.43
N ASP A 109 -8.72 -22.29 10.37
CA ASP A 109 -9.44 -23.51 10.72
C ASP A 109 -10.84 -23.06 11.15
N GLU A 110 -11.86 -23.60 10.48
CA GLU A 110 -13.25 -23.39 10.86
C GLU A 110 -13.46 -23.82 12.33
N ASP A 111 -14.29 -23.02 13.01
CA ASP A 111 -14.79 -23.12 14.38
C ASP A 111 -13.98 -22.48 15.53
N ALA A 112 -14.60 -21.39 16.02
CA ALA A 112 -14.85 -21.05 17.43
C ALA A 112 -14.22 -19.76 17.97
N SER A 113 -15.15 -18.84 18.29
CA SER A 113 -15.11 -17.88 19.40
C SER A 113 -14.39 -16.54 19.19
N LEU A 114 -15.20 -15.55 18.81
CA LEU A 114 -14.98 -14.12 19.04
C LEU A 114 -14.89 -13.78 20.54
N VAL A 115 -13.80 -14.11 21.22
CA VAL A 115 -13.28 -13.49 22.47
C VAL A 115 -11.88 -14.09 22.70
N ALA A 116 -10.80 -13.41 23.08
CA ALA A 116 -10.59 -12.12 23.71
C ALA A 116 -9.10 -11.73 23.61
N ALA A 117 -8.78 -10.45 23.66
CA ALA A 117 -7.70 -9.93 24.50
C ALA A 117 -7.97 -8.45 24.77
N ALA A 118 -8.34 -8.15 26.02
CA ALA A 118 -8.43 -6.80 26.53
C ALA A 118 -7.02 -6.27 26.81
N GLU A 119 -6.61 -5.30 26.02
CA GLU A 119 -5.74 -4.21 26.44
C GLU A 119 -6.55 -2.92 26.19
N ASP A 120 -6.35 -1.89 27.02
CA ASP A 120 -7.15 -0.66 27.14
C ASP A 120 -7.85 -0.21 25.85
N PRO A 121 -9.11 0.29 25.87
CA PRO A 121 -9.85 0.64 24.66
C PRO A 121 -9.25 1.90 24.04
N VAL A 122 -8.15 1.75 23.31
CA VAL A 122 -7.71 2.73 22.34
C VAL A 122 -8.78 2.73 21.26
N ALA A 123 -9.58 3.78 21.30
CA ALA A 123 -10.60 4.06 20.31
C ALA A 123 -9.97 3.93 18.92
N GLY A 124 -10.55 3.10 18.05
CA GLY A 124 -10.08 2.95 16.68
C GLY A 124 -10.11 4.28 15.92
N PRO A 125 -9.37 4.43 14.80
CA PRO A 125 -9.28 5.71 14.07
C PRO A 125 -10.65 6.31 13.72
N LEU A 126 -11.63 5.46 13.45
CA LEU A 126 -12.98 5.88 13.08
C LEU A 126 -13.90 6.18 14.27
N ALA A 127 -13.50 5.88 15.51
CA ALA A 127 -14.36 5.90 16.69
C ALA A 127 -15.03 7.25 16.95
N HIS A 128 -14.37 8.35 16.58
CA HIS A 128 -14.88 9.71 16.78
C HIS A 128 -15.58 10.28 15.53
N VAL A 129 -15.58 9.55 14.40
CA VAL A 129 -16.26 9.97 13.18
C VAL A 129 -17.77 10.00 13.42
N ARG A 130 -18.35 11.17 13.18
CA ARG A 130 -19.78 11.42 13.44
C ARG A 130 -20.66 10.63 12.49
N SER A 131 -21.83 10.16 12.95
CA SER A 131 -22.76 9.36 12.13
C SER A 131 -23.19 10.07 10.85
N ARG A 132 -23.24 11.41 10.87
CA ARG A 132 -23.53 12.24 9.70
C ARG A 132 -22.55 12.03 8.55
N VAL A 133 -21.28 11.70 8.84
CA VAL A 133 -20.23 11.52 7.84
C VAL A 133 -20.46 10.20 7.12
N PHE A 134 -20.63 9.11 7.87
CA PHE A 134 -21.01 7.81 7.33
C PHE A 134 -22.32 7.87 6.53
N ALA A 135 -23.30 8.64 6.99
CA ALA A 135 -24.56 8.84 6.29
C ALA A 135 -24.38 9.47 4.89
N ARG A 136 -23.36 10.33 4.68
CA ARG A 136 -23.06 10.89 3.35
C ARG A 136 -22.64 9.83 2.34
N PHE A 137 -22.13 8.69 2.80
CA PHE A 137 -21.74 7.56 1.97
C PHE A 137 -22.86 6.52 1.85
N GLY A 138 -24.06 6.79 2.36
CA GLY A 138 -25.18 5.84 2.36
C GLY A 138 -25.11 4.76 3.44
N VAL A 139 -24.23 4.92 4.44
CA VAL A 139 -24.09 3.99 5.56
C VAL A 139 -25.17 4.25 6.60
N ARG A 140 -25.92 3.21 6.98
CA ARG A 140 -26.96 3.27 8.03
C ARG A 140 -26.34 3.35 9.43
N PRO A 141 -27.08 3.81 10.46
CA PRO A 141 -26.56 3.96 11.82
C PRO A 141 -25.86 2.72 12.37
N HIS A 142 -26.43 1.53 12.14
CA HIS A 142 -25.81 0.28 12.59
C HIS A 142 -24.43 0.03 11.94
N GLY A 143 -24.29 0.30 10.65
CA GLY A 143 -23.00 0.18 9.95
C GLY A 143 -21.98 1.20 10.45
N ALA A 144 -22.41 2.41 10.81
CA ALA A 144 -21.54 3.40 11.42
C ALA A 144 -20.98 2.93 12.78
N GLU A 145 -21.80 2.26 13.61
CA GLU A 145 -21.32 1.68 14.88
C GLU A 145 -20.31 0.54 14.65
N VAL A 146 -20.53 -0.28 13.62
CA VAL A 146 -19.57 -1.33 13.24
C VAL A 146 -18.25 -0.71 12.79
N PHE A 147 -18.29 0.31 11.94
CA PHE A 147 -17.08 0.97 11.44
C PHE A 147 -16.28 1.67 12.54
N ARG A 148 -16.94 2.24 13.56
CA ARG A 148 -16.26 2.82 14.74
C ARG A 148 -15.50 1.82 15.59
N GLN A 149 -15.90 0.55 15.53
CA GLN A 149 -15.23 -0.53 16.26
C GLN A 149 -14.00 -1.05 15.51
N ILE A 150 -13.78 -0.63 14.25
CA ILE A 150 -12.60 -1.00 13.48
C ILE A 150 -11.38 -0.30 14.09
N ARG A 151 -10.47 -1.11 14.63
CA ARG A 151 -9.24 -0.64 15.31
C ARG A 151 -8.00 -0.72 14.45
N THR A 152 -7.99 -1.70 13.54
CA THR A 152 -6.82 -2.00 12.73
C THR A 152 -7.15 -1.79 11.27
N GLU A 153 -6.12 -1.41 10.53
CA GLU A 153 -6.17 -1.35 9.08
C GLU A 153 -6.54 -2.73 8.51
N ASP A 154 -6.11 -3.81 9.16
CA ASP A 154 -6.49 -5.18 8.81
C ASP A 154 -8.01 -5.41 8.93
N ALA A 155 -8.64 -5.06 10.05
CA ALA A 155 -10.09 -5.19 10.15
C ALA A 155 -10.84 -4.30 9.14
N LEU A 156 -10.27 -3.15 8.77
CA LEU A 156 -10.88 -2.26 7.79
C LEU A 156 -11.01 -2.89 6.41
N PHE A 157 -9.92 -3.44 5.83
CA PHE A 157 -10.07 -4.00 4.48
C PHE A 157 -10.85 -5.32 4.44
N ASP A 158 -10.90 -6.11 5.52
CA ASP A 158 -11.80 -7.29 5.55
C ASP A 158 -13.26 -6.85 5.40
N VAL A 159 -13.63 -5.76 6.07
CA VAL A 159 -14.95 -5.16 5.92
C VAL A 159 -15.10 -4.54 4.53
N ALA A 160 -14.09 -3.81 4.05
CA ALA A 160 -14.12 -3.12 2.75
C ALA A 160 -14.32 -4.04 1.54
N GLU A 161 -13.82 -5.28 1.59
CA GLU A 161 -14.04 -6.32 0.57
C GLU A 161 -15.53 -6.61 0.32
N HIS A 162 -16.37 -6.36 1.33
CA HIS A 162 -17.81 -6.63 1.29
C HIS A 162 -18.66 -5.36 1.10
N LEU A 163 -18.02 -4.20 0.94
CA LEU A 163 -18.71 -2.92 0.78
C LEU A 163 -18.79 -2.50 -0.68
N HIS A 164 -19.76 -1.63 -0.96
CA HIS A 164 -19.81 -0.90 -2.22
C HIS A 164 -18.51 -0.10 -2.39
N PRO A 165 -17.80 -0.16 -3.53
CA PRO A 165 -16.43 0.37 -3.65
C PRO A 165 -16.28 1.86 -3.25
N PRO A 166 -17.19 2.77 -3.64
CA PRO A 166 -17.18 4.14 -3.11
C PRO A 166 -17.22 4.26 -1.59
N VAL A 167 -17.97 3.39 -0.91
CA VAL A 167 -18.07 3.38 0.56
C VAL A 167 -16.76 2.88 1.15
N ALA A 168 -16.20 1.81 0.60
CA ALA A 168 -14.90 1.29 1.00
C ALA A 168 -13.81 2.35 0.89
N GLU A 169 -13.71 3.05 -0.25
CA GLU A 169 -12.71 4.09 -0.47
C GLU A 169 -12.86 5.26 0.51
N ALA A 170 -14.09 5.70 0.79
CA ALA A 170 -14.37 6.74 1.77
C ALA A 170 -13.99 6.33 3.21
N LEU A 171 -14.20 5.07 3.57
CA LEU A 171 -13.81 4.55 4.89
C LEU A 171 -12.31 4.39 5.03
N VAL A 172 -11.62 3.96 3.96
CA VAL A 172 -10.15 3.92 3.92
C VAL A 172 -9.57 5.32 4.07
N HIS A 173 -10.16 6.33 3.40
CA HIS A 173 -9.77 7.73 3.57
C HIS A 173 -9.92 8.18 5.02
N LEU A 174 -11.10 7.99 5.61
CA LEU A 174 -11.35 8.35 7.01
C LEU A 174 -10.49 7.57 8.00
N PHE A 175 -10.10 6.35 7.68
CA PHE A 175 -9.25 5.58 8.58
C PHE A 175 -7.82 6.15 8.60
N GLY A 176 -7.33 6.66 7.47
CA GLY A 176 -6.04 7.34 7.37
C GLY A 176 -6.06 8.78 7.91
N ASP A 177 -7.15 9.52 7.70
CA ASP A 177 -7.37 10.88 8.22
C ASP A 177 -8.84 11.05 8.68
N PRO A 178 -9.15 10.71 9.95
CA PRO A 178 -10.52 10.73 10.48
C PRO A 178 -11.21 12.09 10.49
N ASP A 179 -10.43 13.17 10.48
CA ASP A 179 -10.94 14.55 10.49
C ASP A 179 -11.20 15.09 9.07
N ASP A 180 -10.67 14.43 8.02
CA ASP A 180 -10.85 14.85 6.63
C ASP A 180 -12.17 14.36 6.01
N GLU A 181 -13.28 14.81 6.60
CA GLU A 181 -14.63 14.53 6.10
C GLU A 181 -14.81 15.02 4.64
N VAL A 182 -14.08 16.07 4.24
CA VAL A 182 -14.15 16.68 2.90
C VAL A 182 -13.44 15.78 1.89
N GLY A 183 -12.22 15.33 2.19
CA GLY A 183 -11.48 14.38 1.36
C GLY A 183 -12.20 13.04 1.24
N ALA A 184 -12.74 12.50 2.33
CA ALA A 184 -13.53 11.27 2.27
C ALA A 184 -14.79 11.41 1.41
N SER A 185 -15.43 12.58 1.44
CA SER A 185 -16.56 12.90 0.56
C SER A 185 -16.14 13.05 -0.90
N ALA A 186 -14.97 13.65 -1.17
CA ALA A 186 -14.42 13.73 -2.51
C ALA A 186 -14.09 12.32 -3.04
N SER A 187 -13.41 11.48 -2.27
CA SER A 187 -13.11 10.09 -2.65
C SER A 187 -14.38 9.27 -2.90
N PHE A 188 -15.41 9.44 -2.08
CA PHE A 188 -16.71 8.81 -2.30
C PHE A 188 -17.33 9.25 -3.64
N LEU A 189 -17.36 10.57 -3.91
CA LEU A 189 -17.95 11.11 -5.13
C LEU A 189 -17.16 10.73 -6.38
N GLU A 190 -15.84 10.81 -6.34
CA GLU A 190 -14.95 10.36 -7.44
C GLU A 190 -15.11 8.86 -7.71
N ALA A 191 -15.27 8.04 -6.66
CA ALA A 191 -15.54 6.62 -6.83
C ALA A 191 -16.95 6.36 -7.39
N GLN A 192 -17.95 7.15 -6.98
CA GLN A 192 -19.31 7.08 -7.54
C GLN A 192 -19.35 7.50 -9.00
N GLU A 193 -18.65 8.58 -9.37
CA GLU A 193 -18.52 9.06 -10.75
C GLU A 193 -17.79 8.01 -11.59
N ARG A 194 -16.67 7.45 -11.10
CA ARG A 194 -16.00 6.30 -11.75
C ARG A 194 -16.94 5.12 -11.98
N LEU A 195 -17.78 4.77 -11.00
CA LEU A 195 -18.74 3.68 -11.15
C LEU A 195 -19.88 4.02 -12.12
N ALA A 196 -20.32 5.29 -12.14
CA ALA A 196 -21.43 5.79 -12.94
C ALA A 196 -21.06 6.05 -14.42
N GLU A 197 -19.81 6.39 -14.71
CA GLU A 197 -19.31 6.77 -16.04
C GLU A 197 -19.14 5.60 -17.04
N ARG A 198 -19.77 4.44 -16.80
CA ARG A 198 -19.58 3.08 -17.41
C ARG A 198 -18.82 2.23 -16.40
N HIS A 199 -19.10 0.93 -16.30
CA HIS A 199 -18.16 -0.04 -15.70
C HIS A 199 -16.72 0.23 -16.20
N PRO A 200 -15.85 0.93 -15.45
CA PRO A 200 -14.45 0.93 -15.80
C PRO A 200 -13.89 -0.36 -15.20
N PRO A 201 -12.91 -1.00 -15.85
CA PRO A 201 -12.14 -1.99 -15.13
C PRO A 201 -11.60 -1.35 -13.84
N ARG A 202 -11.53 -2.13 -12.76
CA ARG A 202 -10.73 -1.79 -11.56
C ARG A 202 -9.41 -1.14 -12.03
N PRO A 203 -8.95 -0.04 -11.42
CA PRO A 203 -7.69 0.57 -11.83
C PRO A 203 -6.59 -0.48 -11.81
N SER A 204 -5.74 -0.47 -12.83
CA SER A 204 -4.58 -1.36 -12.87
C SER A 204 -3.69 -1.12 -11.66
N LEU A 205 -2.90 -2.12 -11.28
CA LEU A 205 -1.89 -2.04 -10.25
C LEU A 205 -0.95 -0.88 -10.55
N ALA A 206 -0.58 -0.65 -11.81
CA ALA A 206 0.25 0.48 -12.23
C ALA A 206 -0.35 1.84 -11.84
N GLU A 207 -1.65 2.03 -12.07
CA GLU A 207 -2.37 3.25 -11.68
C GLU A 207 -2.50 3.37 -10.17
N ALA A 208 -2.82 2.26 -9.50
CA ALA A 208 -2.93 2.22 -8.04
C ALA A 208 -1.59 2.55 -7.37
N LEU A 209 -0.46 2.02 -7.84
CA LEU A 209 0.86 2.29 -7.26
C LEU A 209 1.24 3.78 -7.31
N GLU A 210 0.77 4.52 -8.30
CA GLU A 210 0.98 5.98 -8.42
C GLU A 210 0.01 6.81 -7.57
N ALA A 211 -1.07 6.19 -7.08
CA ALA A 211 -2.05 6.89 -6.28
C ALA A 211 -1.42 7.38 -4.96
N PRO A 212 -1.61 8.67 -4.59
CA PRO A 212 -1.00 9.24 -3.38
C PRO A 212 -1.27 8.43 -2.10
N VAL A 213 -2.42 7.75 -2.02
CA VAL A 213 -2.83 6.91 -0.88
C VAL A 213 -1.89 5.73 -0.61
N ASN A 214 -1.10 5.29 -1.61
CA ASN A 214 -0.16 4.17 -1.44
C ASN A 214 1.27 4.60 -1.13
N SER A 215 1.59 5.88 -1.33
CA SER A 215 2.96 6.41 -1.18
C SER A 215 3.55 6.28 0.22
N ALA A 216 2.72 6.01 1.23
CA ALA A 216 3.15 5.80 2.62
C ALA A 216 3.75 4.39 2.87
N THR A 217 3.36 3.39 2.08
CA THR A 217 3.74 1.97 2.30
C THR A 217 4.36 1.30 1.07
N ILE A 218 4.24 1.96 -0.08
CA ILE A 218 4.77 1.51 -1.36
C ILE A 218 5.57 2.66 -1.98
N TRP A 219 6.84 2.39 -2.21
CA TRP A 219 7.72 3.30 -2.91
C TRP A 219 7.82 2.91 -4.38
N VAL A 220 7.64 3.88 -5.27
CA VAL A 220 7.81 3.70 -6.71
C VAL A 220 9.03 4.53 -7.16
N PRO A 221 10.08 3.90 -7.72
CA PRO A 221 11.22 4.59 -8.29
C PRO A 221 10.79 5.49 -9.45
N PRO A 222 11.42 6.67 -9.63
CA PRO A 222 11.25 7.46 -10.84
C PRO A 222 11.59 6.61 -12.09
N PRO A 223 10.99 6.94 -13.25
CA PRO A 223 11.24 6.19 -14.48
C PRO A 223 12.71 6.27 -14.90
N GLY A 224 13.25 5.16 -15.42
CA GLY A 224 14.62 5.05 -15.91
C GLY A 224 15.52 4.16 -15.05
N GLU A 225 16.51 3.53 -15.69
CA GLU A 225 17.46 2.61 -15.04
C GLU A 225 18.38 3.34 -14.05
N GLU A 226 18.91 4.50 -14.46
CA GLU A 226 19.80 5.33 -13.64
C GLU A 226 19.09 5.83 -12.37
N ALA A 227 17.80 6.16 -12.46
CA ALA A 227 17.00 6.60 -11.34
C ALA A 227 16.78 5.47 -10.31
N LEU A 228 16.48 4.25 -10.77
CA LEU A 228 16.38 3.09 -9.89
C LEU A 228 17.73 2.75 -9.26
N ALA A 229 18.81 2.75 -10.05
CA ALA A 229 20.16 2.42 -9.56
C ALA A 229 20.64 3.41 -8.50
N ALA A 230 20.51 4.72 -8.76
CA ALA A 230 20.84 5.76 -7.79
C ALA A 230 20.01 5.62 -6.52
N ALA A 231 18.75 5.22 -6.68
CA ALA A 231 17.90 5.02 -5.54
C ALA A 231 18.33 3.79 -4.71
N LEU A 232 18.53 2.63 -5.32
CA LEU A 232 18.95 1.41 -4.60
C LEU A 232 20.31 1.54 -3.89
N GLN A 233 21.12 2.54 -4.24
CA GLN A 233 22.43 2.83 -3.62
C GLN A 233 22.37 3.89 -2.51
N ALA A 234 21.26 4.60 -2.37
CA ALA A 234 21.14 5.67 -1.39
C ALA A 234 20.91 5.10 0.02
N ASP A 235 21.53 5.74 1.01
CA ASP A 235 21.47 5.31 2.41
C ASP A 235 20.05 5.53 2.98
N LEU A 236 19.50 4.54 3.70
CA LEU A 236 18.13 4.51 4.23
C LEU A 236 17.64 5.81 4.92
N PRO A 237 18.50 6.60 5.63
CA PRO A 237 18.08 7.86 6.22
C PRO A 237 17.77 8.99 5.21
N ALA A 238 18.36 8.96 4.01
CA ALA A 238 18.19 10.00 3.00
C ALA A 238 16.76 10.03 2.41
N TRP A 239 15.98 8.97 2.65
CA TRP A 239 14.67 8.76 2.05
C TRP A 239 13.51 9.14 2.96
N ARG A 240 13.83 9.51 4.20
CA ARG A 240 12.88 9.90 5.25
C ARG A 240 12.43 11.37 5.17
N VAL A 241 12.47 11.98 3.99
CA VAL A 241 11.78 13.27 3.75
C VAL A 241 10.40 12.97 3.16
N PHE A 242 9.55 12.37 3.98
CA PHE A 242 8.16 12.08 3.62
C PHE A 242 7.27 13.21 4.12
N LEU A 243 6.53 13.82 3.20
CA LEU A 243 5.43 14.72 3.53
C LEU A 243 4.13 13.93 3.35
N HIS A 244 3.38 13.77 4.43
CA HIS A 244 2.00 13.30 4.39
C HIS A 244 1.22 14.08 3.31
N PRO A 245 0.24 13.49 2.59
CA PRO A 245 -0.50 14.20 1.53
C PRO A 245 -1.02 15.59 1.94
N SER A 246 -1.45 15.77 3.20
CA SER A 246 -1.83 17.08 3.75
C SER A 246 -0.66 18.08 3.83
N GLN A 247 0.55 17.63 4.18
CA GLN A 247 1.78 18.42 4.18
C GLN A 247 2.28 18.71 2.76
N ARG A 248 2.14 17.76 1.82
CA ARG A 248 2.53 17.95 0.42
C ARG A 248 1.65 18.99 -0.27
N ARG A 249 0.33 18.96 -0.03
CA ARG A 249 -0.61 19.99 -0.53
C ARG A 249 -0.18 21.40 -0.12
N LEU A 250 0.33 21.56 1.10
CA LEU A 250 0.85 22.83 1.60
C LEU A 250 2.18 23.22 0.93
N VAL A 251 3.10 22.28 0.75
CA VAL A 251 4.41 22.53 0.11
C VAL A 251 4.28 22.80 -1.40
N THR A 252 3.30 22.20 -2.08
CA THR A 252 3.06 22.44 -3.52
C THR A 252 2.09 23.59 -3.79
N HIS A 253 1.52 24.22 -2.77
CA HIS A 253 0.55 25.31 -2.94
C HIS A 253 1.22 26.55 -3.53
N ARG A 254 0.71 27.05 -4.66
CA ARG A 254 1.12 28.33 -5.27
C ARG A 254 -0.02 29.33 -5.17
N GLY A 255 -0.12 30.02 -4.02
CA GLY A 255 -1.08 31.10 -3.77
C GLY A 255 -0.38 32.43 -3.49
N ARG A 256 -1.09 33.55 -3.67
CA ARG A 256 -0.62 34.89 -3.26
C ARG A 256 -1.35 35.29 -1.98
N GLY A 257 -0.62 35.56 -0.90
CA GLY A 257 -1.17 36.00 0.40
C GLY A 257 -0.59 35.23 1.59
N ALA A 258 -0.95 35.65 2.81
CA ALA A 258 -0.53 34.99 4.05
C ALA A 258 -1.33 33.69 4.26
N LEU A 259 -0.66 32.61 4.68
CA LEU A 259 -1.25 31.30 4.92
C LEU A 259 -1.04 30.89 6.39
N LYS A 260 -2.10 30.44 7.07
CA LYS A 260 -2.00 29.87 8.42
C LYS A 260 -2.02 28.35 8.34
N VAL A 261 -0.92 27.72 8.75
CA VAL A 261 -0.78 26.26 8.84
C VAL A 261 -0.91 25.82 10.30
N THR A 262 -1.78 24.85 10.58
CA THR A 262 -1.99 24.31 11.94
C THR A 262 -1.73 22.80 11.95
N GLY A 263 -1.33 22.26 13.11
CA GLY A 263 -1.10 20.82 13.30
C GLY A 263 -0.55 20.53 14.70
N GLY A 264 -0.69 19.28 15.16
CA GLY A 264 -0.22 18.83 16.48
C GLY A 264 1.32 18.88 16.64
N PRO A 265 1.84 18.64 17.86
CA PRO A 265 3.28 18.48 18.09
C PRO A 265 3.85 17.36 17.20
N GLY A 266 5.05 17.56 16.63
CA GLY A 266 5.72 16.54 15.80
C GLY A 266 5.41 16.57 14.29
N THR A 267 4.50 17.42 13.80
CA THR A 267 4.13 17.45 12.36
C THR A 267 5.08 18.25 11.45
N GLY A 268 6.35 18.44 11.84
CA GLY A 268 7.38 19.07 10.99
C GLY A 268 7.13 20.53 10.59
N LYS A 269 6.38 21.30 11.39
CA LYS A 269 6.13 22.73 11.13
C LYS A 269 7.38 23.54 11.50
N THR A 270 8.13 24.02 10.52
CA THR A 270 9.12 25.08 10.75
C THR A 270 8.40 26.42 10.64
N VAL A 271 8.36 27.17 11.74
CA VAL A 271 7.87 28.56 11.75
C VAL A 271 8.99 29.42 11.15
N VAL A 272 8.72 30.07 10.02
CA VAL A 272 9.56 31.15 9.48
C VAL A 272 8.78 32.45 9.60
#